data_AF-A0A1C4AXR3-F1
#
_entry.id   AF-A0A1C4AXR3-F1
#
_cell.length_a   1.000
_cell.length_b   1.000
_cell.length_c   1.000
_cell.angle_alpha   90.00
_cell.angle_beta   90.00
_cell.angle_gamma   90.00
#
_symmetry.space_group_name_H-M   'P 1'
#
loop_
_entity.id
_entity.type
_entity.pdbx_description
1 polymer ?
#
loop_
_entity_poly.entity_id
_entity_poly.type
_entity_poly.pdbx_seq_one_letter_code
_entity_poly.pdbx_strand_id
1 'polypeptide(L)'
;MIIATETYPALSYYLRCYLNQDFEEIFGSVDKALDAYRKTETINEQNEMIKEIRSLLESSYSEKELQKIILDDIDCNYFYPNEWSSCRNWLLNMLLKLKNS
;
A
#
# COMPACT_ATOMS: atom_id res chain seq x y z
N MET A 1 -2.42 -21.33 6.53
CA MET A 1 -2.59 -19.91 6.88
C MET A 1 -1.78 -19.14 5.86
N ILE A 2 -2.43 -18.41 4.95
CA ILE A 2 -1.72 -17.57 3.98
C ILE A 2 -1.24 -16.34 4.76
N ILE A 3 0.06 -16.12 4.82
CA ILE A 3 0.62 -14.94 5.47
C ILE A 3 0.59 -13.81 4.44
N ALA A 4 -0.23 -12.78 4.69
CA ALA A 4 -0.41 -11.67 3.75
C ALA A 4 0.93 -11.01 3.39
N THR A 5 1.84 -10.88 4.37
CA THR A 5 3.18 -10.31 4.15
C THR A 5 4.11 -11.19 3.33
N GLU A 6 3.86 -12.50 3.22
CA GLU A 6 4.58 -13.38 2.30
C GLU A 6 3.96 -13.39 0.91
N THR A 7 2.66 -13.09 0.81
CA THR A 7 1.92 -13.05 -0.45
C THR A 7 2.12 -11.71 -1.18
N TYR A 8 2.23 -10.63 -0.41
CA TYR A 8 2.40 -9.27 -0.92
C TYR A 8 3.62 -8.59 -0.25
N PRO A 9 4.84 -9.13 -0.43
CA PRO A 9 6.03 -8.64 0.27
C PRO A 9 6.38 -7.19 -0.06
N ALA A 10 6.31 -6.76 -1.31
CA ALA A 10 6.70 -5.40 -1.70
C ALA A 10 5.70 -4.34 -1.20
N LEU A 11 4.40 -4.63 -1.31
CA LEU A 11 3.35 -3.82 -0.72
C LEU A 11 3.47 -3.80 0.80
N SER A 12 3.76 -4.93 1.42
CA SER A 12 3.94 -5.00 2.88
C SER A 12 5.13 -4.18 3.35
N TYR A 13 6.23 -4.19 2.61
CA TYR A 13 7.38 -3.36 2.89
C TYR A 13 6.99 -1.87 2.86
N TYR A 14 6.34 -1.40 1.79
CA TYR A 14 5.86 -0.02 1.73
C TYR A 14 4.92 0.32 2.89
N LEU A 15 3.88 -0.48 3.13
CA LEU A 15 2.86 -0.18 4.15
C LEU A 15 3.43 -0.19 5.58
N ARG A 16 4.42 -1.04 5.87
CA ARG A 16 4.99 -1.16 7.22
C ARG A 16 6.15 -0.21 7.46
N CYS A 17 6.97 0.06 6.44
CA CYS A 17 8.17 0.89 6.60
C CYS A 17 7.91 2.36 6.27
N TYR A 18 7.11 2.65 5.25
CA TYR A 18 6.81 4.02 4.82
C TYR A 18 5.50 4.56 5.42
N LEU A 19 4.50 3.70 5.65
CA LEU A 19 3.26 4.05 6.38
C LEU A 19 3.26 3.45 7.80
N ASN A 20 4.40 3.58 8.49
CA ASN A 20 4.56 3.25 9.91
C ASN A 20 3.81 4.24 10.83
N GLN A 21 3.82 4.05 12.15
CA GLN A 21 3.09 4.92 13.09
C GLN A 21 3.52 6.40 13.06
N ASP A 22 4.77 6.67 12.71
CA ASP A 22 5.37 8.00 12.73
C ASP A 22 5.45 8.63 11.32
N PHE A 23 4.78 8.03 10.33
CA PHE A 23 4.93 8.45 8.92
C PHE A 23 4.55 9.92 8.69
N GLU A 24 3.60 10.45 9.45
CA GLU A 24 3.21 11.87 9.37
C GLU A 24 4.34 12.78 9.88
N GLU A 25 5.09 12.38 10.90
CA GLU A 25 6.25 13.14 11.38
C GLU A 25 7.43 13.02 10.41
N ILE A 26 7.68 11.81 9.88
CA ILE A 26 8.83 11.51 9.02
C ILE A 26 8.64 12.10 7.61
N PHE A 27 7.47 11.91 7.00
CA PHE A 27 7.20 12.25 5.61
C PHE A 27 6.20 13.39 5.44
N GLY A 28 5.32 13.63 6.42
CA GLY A 28 4.33 14.71 6.40
C GLY A 28 2.96 14.33 5.82
N SER A 29 2.88 13.34 4.94
CA SER A 29 1.62 12.80 4.41
C SER A 29 1.85 11.47 3.69
N VAL A 30 0.76 10.74 3.41
CA VAL A 30 0.79 9.50 2.60
C VAL A 30 1.37 9.75 1.22
N ASP A 31 1.02 10.88 0.60
CA ASP A 31 1.53 11.26 -0.71
C ASP A 31 3.04 11.50 -0.70
N LYS A 32 3.54 12.19 0.32
CA LYS A 32 4.97 12.42 0.49
C LYS A 32 5.73 11.14 0.84
N ALA A 33 5.12 10.22 1.60
CA ALA A 33 5.68 8.91 1.87
C ALA A 33 5.83 8.08 0.58
N LEU A 34 4.82 8.10 -0.29
CA LEU A 34 4.88 7.44 -1.60
C LEU A 34 5.92 8.08 -2.53
N ASP A 35 6.05 9.40 -2.51
CA ASP A 35 7.11 10.10 -3.24
C ASP A 35 8.52 9.76 -2.71
N ALA A 36 8.67 9.62 -1.39
CA ALA A 36 9.92 9.21 -0.76
C ALA A 36 10.29 7.76 -1.16
N TYR A 37 9.32 6.84 -1.12
CA TYR A 37 9.47 5.47 -1.60
C TYR A 37 9.94 5.45 -3.06
N ARG A 38 9.27 6.18 -3.95
CA ARG A 38 9.61 6.25 -5.38
C ARG A 38 11.02 6.76 -5.66
N LYS A 39 11.52 7.69 -4.84
CA LYS A 39 12.87 8.26 -4.97
C LYS A 39 13.97 7.35 -4.42
N THR A 40 13.64 6.54 -3.41
CA THR A 40 14.60 5.77 -2.64
C THR A 40 14.75 4.36 -3.19
N GLU A 41 13.64 3.72 -3.53
CA GLU A 41 13.61 2.30 -3.89
C GLU A 41 13.89 2.07 -5.37
N THR A 42 14.39 0.86 -5.66
CA THR A 42 14.72 0.48 -7.03
C THR A 42 13.47 0.37 -7.92
N ILE A 43 13.64 0.54 -9.23
CA ILE A 43 12.57 0.33 -10.22
C ILE A 43 11.99 -1.10 -10.11
N ASN A 44 12.83 -2.09 -9.78
CA ASN A 44 12.37 -3.46 -9.60
C ASN A 44 11.41 -3.59 -8.40
N GLU A 45 11.77 -3.01 -7.26
CA GLU A 45 10.94 -3.00 -6.05
C GLU A 45 9.59 -2.29 -6.31
N GLN A 46 9.64 -1.13 -6.98
CA GLN A 46 8.43 -0.41 -7.39
C GLN A 46 7.54 -1.24 -8.33
N ASN A 47 8.13 -1.97 -9.27
CA ASN A 47 7.39 -2.83 -10.19
C ASN A 47 6.73 -4.03 -9.49
N GLU A 48 7.39 -4.65 -8.49
CA GLU A 48 6.78 -5.72 -7.70
C GLU A 48 5.60 -5.21 -6.88
N MET A 49 5.75 -4.07 -6.20
CA MET A 49 4.63 -3.42 -5.50
C MET A 49 3.46 -3.13 -6.46
N ILE A 50 3.73 -2.63 -7.67
CA ILE A 50 2.69 -2.40 -8.69
C ILE A 50 1.96 -3.70 -9.08
N LYS A 51 2.67 -4.81 -9.24
CA LYS A 51 2.07 -6.12 -9.57
C LYS A 51 1.18 -6.60 -8.43
N GLU A 52 1.64 -6.49 -7.20
CA GLU A 52 0.89 -6.91 -6.01
C GLU A 52 -0.40 -6.09 -5.83
N ILE A 53 -0.32 -4.77 -5.99
CA ILE A 53 -1.52 -3.92 -5.91
C ILE A 53 -2.52 -4.29 -7.03
N ARG A 54 -2.05 -4.56 -8.25
CA ARG A 54 -2.93 -5.01 -9.34
C ARG A 54 -3.60 -6.35 -9.01
N SER A 55 -2.85 -7.29 -8.44
CA SER A 55 -3.41 -8.58 -8.00
C SER A 55 -4.54 -8.39 -6.98
N LEU A 56 -4.37 -7.49 -6.00
CA LEU A 56 -5.44 -7.15 -5.06
C LEU A 56 -6.64 -6.50 -5.77
N LEU A 57 -6.40 -5.58 -6.70
CA LEU A 57 -7.45 -4.92 -7.49
C LEU A 57 -8.21 -5.88 -8.43
N GLU A 58 -7.62 -7.00 -8.81
CA GLU A 58 -8.23 -8.02 -9.68
C GLU A 58 -8.81 -9.21 -8.89
N SER A 59 -8.49 -9.31 -7.59
CA SER A 59 -8.97 -10.37 -6.71
C SER A 59 -10.48 -10.34 -6.50
N SER A 60 -11.05 -11.49 -6.12
CA SER A 60 -12.47 -11.61 -5.72
C SER A 60 -12.73 -11.21 -4.27
N TYR A 61 -11.76 -10.66 -3.54
CA TYR A 61 -11.95 -10.23 -2.16
C TYR A 61 -12.99 -9.11 -2.06
N SER A 62 -13.87 -9.25 -1.08
CA SER A 62 -14.78 -8.20 -0.65
C SER A 62 -14.01 -7.03 -0.01
N GLU A 63 -14.66 -5.88 0.12
CA GLU A 63 -14.06 -4.71 0.78
C GLU A 63 -13.61 -5.01 2.21
N LYS A 64 -14.39 -5.80 2.96
CA LYS A 64 -14.05 -6.18 4.34
C LYS A 64 -12.80 -7.08 4.40
N GLU A 65 -12.65 -8.00 3.45
CA GLU A 65 -11.46 -8.84 3.35
C GLU A 65 -10.23 -8.03 2.95
N LEU A 66 -10.38 -7.09 2.00
CA LEU A 66 -9.31 -6.17 1.64
C LEU A 66 -8.89 -5.27 2.82
N GLN A 67 -9.85 -4.76 3.59
CA GLN A 67 -9.58 -4.01 4.82
C GLN A 67 -8.79 -4.83 5.82
N LYS A 68 -9.22 -6.07 6.08
CA LYS A 68 -8.50 -6.98 6.96
C LYS A 68 -7.07 -7.25 6.47
N ILE A 69 -6.88 -7.52 5.18
CA ILE A 69 -5.55 -7.77 4.61
C ILE A 69 -4.64 -6.57 4.83
N ILE A 70 -5.10 -5.36 4.49
CA ILE A 70 -4.27 -4.16 4.55
C ILE A 70 -4.01 -3.70 5.99
N LEU A 71 -5.06 -3.60 6.81
CA LEU A 71 -4.97 -2.96 8.13
C LEU A 71 -4.52 -3.95 9.20
N ASP A 72 -4.99 -5.20 9.16
CA ASP A 72 -4.72 -6.18 10.22
C ASP A 72 -3.58 -7.13 9.84
N ASP A 73 -3.61 -7.71 8.65
CA ASP A 73 -2.68 -8.79 8.29
C ASP A 73 -1.31 -8.24 7.81
N ILE A 74 -1.30 -7.09 7.14
CA ILE A 74 -0.07 -6.38 6.75
C ILE A 74 0.37 -5.38 7.83
N ASP A 75 -0.54 -4.89 8.68
CA ASP A 75 -0.27 -3.91 9.74
C ASP A 75 0.05 -2.50 9.21
N CYS A 76 -0.79 -1.98 8.30
CA CYS A 76 -0.71 -0.61 7.81
C CYS A 76 -1.23 0.39 8.86
N ASN A 77 -0.39 1.36 9.27
CA ASN A 77 -0.78 2.34 10.29
C ASN A 77 -1.53 3.55 9.71
N TYR A 78 -1.59 3.69 8.38
CA TYR A 78 -2.48 4.65 7.75
C TYR A 78 -3.91 4.10 7.64
N PHE A 79 -4.82 4.67 8.45
CA PHE A 79 -6.25 4.31 8.41
C PHE A 79 -6.97 5.00 7.24
N TYR A 80 -6.71 4.50 6.02
CA TYR A 80 -7.29 5.01 4.79
C TYR A 80 -8.83 5.12 4.75
N PRO A 81 -9.65 4.35 5.50
CA PRO A 81 -11.12 4.51 5.45
C PRO A 81 -11.62 5.89 5.87
N ASN A 82 -10.81 6.70 6.57
CA ASN A 82 -11.17 8.09 6.89
C ASN A 82 -11.21 9.01 5.66
N GLU A 83 -10.45 8.69 4.61
CA GLU A 83 -10.28 9.53 3.43
C GLU A 83 -10.77 8.87 2.13
N TRP A 84 -10.89 7.55 2.13
CA TRP A 84 -11.21 6.76 0.95
C TRP A 84 -12.47 5.94 1.15
N SER A 85 -13.35 5.97 0.14
CA SER A 85 -14.62 5.23 0.15
C SER A 85 -14.47 3.71 0.01
N SER A 86 -13.32 3.23 -0.46
CA SER A 86 -12.97 1.81 -0.53
C SER A 86 -11.46 1.61 -0.62
N CYS A 87 -11.00 0.44 -0.17
CA CYS A 87 -9.62 -0.01 -0.31
C CYS A 87 -9.18 0.00 -1.78
N ARG A 88 -10.05 -0.45 -2.69
CA ARG A 88 -9.75 -0.45 -4.13
C ARG A 88 -9.53 0.96 -4.69
N ASN A 89 -10.31 1.95 -4.25
CA ASN A 89 -10.11 3.34 -4.70
C ASN A 89 -8.78 3.90 -4.21
N TRP A 90 -8.41 3.61 -2.96
CA TRP A 90 -7.12 4.02 -2.39
C TRP A 90 -5.94 3.35 -3.11
N LEU A 91 -5.99 2.02 -3.29
CA LEU A 91 -4.97 1.26 -4.03
C LEU A 91 -4.83 1.71 -5.49
N LEU A 92 -5.94 2.02 -6.16
CA LEU A 92 -5.94 2.56 -7.52
C LEU A 92 -5.26 3.93 -7.58
N ASN A 93 -5.56 4.82 -6.63
CA ASN A 93 -4.91 6.12 -6.54
C ASN A 93 -3.39 5.98 -6.33
N MET A 94 -2.96 5.06 -5.47
CA MET A 94 -1.54 4.75 -5.27
C MET A 94 -0.87 4.27 -6.58
N LEU A 95 -1.53 3.39 -7.34
CA LEU A 95 -1.02 2.96 -8.65
C LEU A 95 -0.89 4.10 -9.66
N LEU A 96 -1.83 5.04 -9.69
CA LEU A 96 -1.76 6.19 -10.58
C LEU A 96 -0.55 7.07 -10.25
N LYS A 97 -0.26 7.27 -8.96
CA LYS A 97 0.89 8.04 -8.49
C LYS A 97 2.22 7.33 -8.73
N LEU A 98 2.25 6.00 -8.73
CA LEU A 98 3.45 5.21 -9.05
C LEU A 98 3.78 5.20 -10.55
N LYS A 99 2.79 5.36 -11.45
CA LYS A 99 2.99 5.31 -12.91
C LYS A 99 3.24 6.65 -13.58
N ASN A 100 2.82 7.76 -12.98
CA ASN A 100 2.92 9.09 -13.57
C ASN A 100 4.32 9.72 -13.39
N SER A 101 5.39 8.95 -13.60
CA SER A 101 6.79 9.41 -13.44
C SER A 101 7.64 8.97 -14.62
#